data_AF-H6WQC8-F1
#
_entry.id   AF-H6WQC8-F1
#
_cell.length_a   1.000
_cell.length_b   1.000
_cell.length_c   1.000
_cell.angle_alpha   90.00
_cell.angle_beta   90.00
_cell.angle_gamma   90.00
#
_symmetry.space_group_name_H-M   'P 1'
#
loop_
_entity.id
_entity.type
_entity.pdbx_description
1 polymer ?
#
loop_
_entity_poly.entity_id
_entity_poly.type
_entity_poly.pdbx_seq_one_letter_code
_entity_poly.pdbx_strand_id
1 'polypeptide(L)'
;TKEAEELWQQAIMNYDKAVQLSWNSPQALNNWGLGLQELSAIVPAKDKQKIIKTAISKFRSAIQLQFDFHRAIYNLGTVLYGLAEDTSRSGGADNSPSDLYSQSAIYVAAAHALKPNYSVYRSALRLVRSMLPLPYLKVGYLTAPPADDPIAPHKLWERSQFILNHEELQQVNTSESAPAKSNGLVEKTKRFIKVDVADIVSVSTCSDLTLPPGAGLCINTTHGPVFLVAESWESLDGWLDAIRL
;
A
#
# COMPACT_ATOMS: atom_id res chain seq x y z
N THR A 1 24.75 -20.63 -0.41
CA THR A 1 25.11 -22.02 -0.76
C THR A 1 23.82 -22.83 -0.89
N LYS A 2 23.85 -23.99 -1.56
CA LYS A 2 22.67 -24.87 -1.67
C LYS A 2 22.13 -25.31 -0.30
N GLU A 3 23.03 -25.58 0.63
CA GLU A 3 22.71 -25.87 2.03
C GLU A 3 21.92 -24.73 2.71
N ALA A 4 22.33 -23.47 2.51
CA ALA A 4 21.60 -22.33 3.06
C ALA A 4 20.17 -22.22 2.48
N GLU A 5 20.00 -22.53 1.20
CA GLU A 5 18.69 -22.57 0.55
C GLU A 5 17.80 -23.64 1.16
N GLU A 6 18.32 -24.87 1.34
CA GLU A 6 17.61 -25.99 1.96
C GLU A 6 17.19 -25.67 3.41
N LEU A 7 18.07 -25.04 4.19
CA LEU A 7 17.77 -24.60 5.56
C LEU A 7 16.66 -23.55 5.59
N TRP A 8 16.69 -22.57 4.69
CA TRP A 8 15.61 -21.58 4.60
C TRP A 8 14.29 -22.18 4.16
N GLN A 9 14.30 -23.09 3.19
CA GLN A 9 13.09 -23.82 2.77
C GLN A 9 12.51 -24.62 3.94
N GLN A 10 13.35 -25.30 4.72
CA GLN A 10 12.90 -26.04 5.91
C GLN A 10 12.33 -25.10 6.98
N ALA A 11 12.95 -23.95 7.24
CA ALA A 11 12.44 -22.95 8.16
C ALA A 11 11.07 -22.43 7.72
N ILE A 12 10.91 -22.12 6.43
CA ILE A 12 9.65 -21.68 5.81
C ILE A 12 8.56 -22.74 5.99
N MET A 13 8.84 -24.02 5.74
CA MET A 13 7.88 -25.11 5.96
C MET A 13 7.46 -25.24 7.43
N ASN A 14 8.38 -25.00 8.37
CA ASN A 14 8.05 -25.02 9.80
C ASN A 14 7.18 -23.82 10.20
N TYR A 15 7.42 -22.63 9.65
CA TYR A 15 6.56 -21.48 9.88
C TYR A 15 5.17 -21.64 9.26
N ASP A 16 5.07 -22.23 8.06
CA ASP A 16 3.79 -22.59 7.45
C ASP A 16 2.98 -23.52 8.36
N LYS A 17 3.60 -24.60 8.87
CA LYS A 17 2.98 -25.49 9.85
C LYS A 17 2.56 -24.76 11.12
N ALA A 18 3.39 -23.85 11.65
CA ALA A 18 3.06 -23.06 12.82
C ALA A 18 1.81 -22.19 12.60
N VAL A 19 1.68 -21.57 11.43
CA VAL A 19 0.50 -20.77 11.05
C VAL A 19 -0.72 -21.67 10.82
N GLN A 20 -0.57 -22.88 10.28
CA GLN A 20 -1.69 -23.81 10.15
C GLN A 20 -2.23 -24.26 11.51
N LEU A 21 -1.36 -24.44 12.50
CA LEU A 21 -1.75 -24.77 13.87
C LEU A 21 -2.32 -23.57 14.64
N SER A 22 -1.85 -22.36 14.33
CA SER A 22 -2.24 -21.11 15.00
C SER A 22 -2.24 -19.96 13.99
N TRP A 23 -3.35 -19.85 13.24
CA TRP A 23 -3.48 -18.89 12.13
C TRP A 23 -3.46 -17.44 12.57
N ASN A 24 -3.72 -17.18 13.86
CA ASN A 24 -3.78 -15.88 14.49
C ASN A 24 -2.49 -15.50 15.25
N SER A 25 -1.33 -15.98 14.79
CA SER A 25 -0.02 -15.64 15.38
C SER A 25 0.74 -14.60 14.52
N PRO A 26 0.75 -13.31 14.92
CA PRO A 26 1.54 -12.27 14.24
C PRO A 26 3.03 -12.64 14.17
N GLN A 27 3.58 -13.21 15.24
CA GLN A 27 4.99 -13.57 15.34
C GLN A 27 5.36 -14.67 14.33
N ALA A 28 4.52 -15.71 14.19
CA ALA A 28 4.76 -16.77 13.21
C ALA A 28 4.71 -16.22 11.78
N LEU A 29 3.71 -15.39 11.46
CA LEU A 29 3.59 -14.74 10.16
C LEU A 29 4.78 -13.82 9.85
N ASN A 30 5.20 -13.00 10.82
CA ASN A 30 6.37 -12.13 10.65
C ASN A 30 7.66 -12.95 10.41
N ASN A 31 7.88 -14.02 11.18
CA ASN A 31 9.08 -14.85 11.00
C ASN A 31 9.04 -15.63 9.70
N TRP A 32 7.85 -16.03 9.23
CA TRP A 32 7.67 -16.59 7.89
C TRP A 32 8.06 -15.58 6.81
N GLY A 33 7.54 -14.35 6.88
CA GLY A 33 7.90 -13.28 5.96
C GLY A 33 9.41 -13.00 5.95
N LEU A 34 10.04 -12.98 7.13
CA LEU A 34 11.49 -12.79 7.25
C LEU A 34 12.27 -13.94 6.60
N GLY A 35 11.89 -15.20 6.85
CA GLY A 35 12.54 -16.34 6.21
C GLY A 35 12.40 -16.33 4.68
N LEU A 36 11.24 -15.90 4.16
CA LEU A 36 11.05 -15.69 2.72
C LEU A 36 11.94 -14.57 2.18
N GLN A 37 12.08 -13.46 2.90
CA GLN A 37 12.97 -12.36 2.51
C GLN A 37 14.44 -12.83 2.45
N GLU A 38 14.91 -13.58 3.45
CA GLU A 38 16.27 -14.13 3.46
C GLU A 38 16.48 -15.15 2.33
N LEU A 39 15.51 -16.03 2.08
CA LEU A 39 15.54 -16.95 0.94
C LEU A 39 15.62 -16.18 -0.39
N SER A 40 14.85 -15.10 -0.53
CA SER A 40 14.82 -14.28 -1.75
C SER A 40 16.18 -13.66 -2.11
N ALA A 41 17.05 -13.45 -1.12
CA ALA A 41 18.37 -12.87 -1.30
C ALA A 41 19.39 -13.84 -1.92
N ILE A 42 19.11 -15.15 -1.87
CA ILE A 42 20.05 -16.20 -2.31
C ILE A 42 19.56 -17.03 -3.50
N VAL A 43 18.28 -16.91 -3.87
CA VAL A 43 17.71 -17.61 -5.04
C VAL A 43 17.90 -16.82 -6.35
N PRO A 44 17.76 -17.48 -7.51
CA PRO A 44 17.76 -16.79 -8.81
C PRO A 44 16.67 -15.72 -8.93
N ALA A 45 16.94 -14.67 -9.71
CA ALA A 45 16.04 -13.53 -9.91
C ALA A 45 14.62 -13.92 -10.38
N LYS A 46 14.49 -15.01 -11.16
CA LYS A 46 13.20 -15.54 -11.64
C LYS A 46 12.27 -15.98 -10.50
N ASP A 47 12.82 -16.46 -9.39
CA ASP A 47 12.05 -16.99 -8.25
C ASP A 47 11.86 -15.91 -7.19
N LYS A 48 12.81 -14.96 -7.11
CA LYS A 48 12.84 -13.84 -6.15
C LYS A 48 11.51 -13.09 -6.08
N GLN A 49 10.94 -12.69 -7.23
CA GLN A 49 9.72 -11.87 -7.28
C GLN A 49 8.53 -12.56 -6.59
N LYS A 50 8.31 -13.84 -6.86
CA LYS A 50 7.21 -14.61 -6.24
C LYS A 50 7.40 -14.76 -4.73
N ILE A 51 8.64 -15.00 -4.30
CA ILE A 51 8.98 -15.14 -2.88
C ILE A 51 8.78 -13.81 -2.14
N ILE A 52 9.23 -12.69 -2.70
CA ILE A 52 9.04 -11.35 -2.15
C ILE A 52 7.55 -10.99 -2.03
N LYS A 53 6.74 -11.24 -3.07
CA LYS A 53 5.27 -11.03 -2.99
C LYS A 53 4.64 -11.84 -1.85
N THR A 54 5.12 -13.06 -1.64
CA THR A 54 4.66 -13.90 -0.52
C THR A 54 5.12 -13.34 0.82
N ALA A 55 6.35 -12.86 0.95
CA ALA A 55 6.87 -12.24 2.17
C ALA A 55 6.06 -11.00 2.56
N ILE A 56 5.79 -10.11 1.59
CA ILE A 56 4.94 -8.92 1.76
C ILE A 56 3.55 -9.32 2.29
N SER A 57 2.92 -10.34 1.69
CA SER A 57 1.63 -10.85 2.16
C SER A 57 1.69 -11.32 3.62
N LYS A 58 2.74 -12.05 4.04
CA LYS A 58 2.88 -12.49 5.44
C LYS A 58 3.08 -11.34 6.41
N PHE A 59 3.88 -10.33 6.06
CA PHE A 59 4.03 -9.14 6.90
C PHE A 59 2.71 -8.36 7.03
N ARG A 60 1.97 -8.15 5.92
CA ARG A 60 0.64 -7.53 5.96
C ARG A 60 -0.33 -8.30 6.84
N SER A 61 -0.38 -9.64 6.73
CA SER A 61 -1.23 -10.46 7.62
C SER A 61 -0.83 -10.33 9.09
N ALA A 62 0.47 -10.24 9.39
CA ALA A 62 0.92 -10.02 10.77
C ALA A 62 0.45 -8.66 11.32
N ILE A 63 0.53 -7.60 10.50
CA ILE A 63 0.07 -6.24 10.85
C ILE A 63 -1.46 -6.23 11.01
N GLN A 64 -2.21 -6.94 10.17
CA GLN A 64 -3.67 -7.04 10.29
C GLN A 64 -4.11 -7.71 11.60
N LEU A 65 -3.37 -8.71 12.09
CA LEU A 65 -3.65 -9.33 13.37
C LEU A 65 -3.22 -8.46 14.56
N GLN A 66 -2.15 -7.68 14.40
CA GLN A 66 -1.63 -6.79 15.42
C GLN A 66 -1.07 -5.51 14.79
N PHE A 67 -1.89 -4.45 14.77
CA PHE A 67 -1.58 -3.20 14.07
C PHE A 67 -0.36 -2.46 14.65
N ASP A 68 -0.02 -2.67 15.92
CA ASP A 68 1.13 -2.07 16.59
C ASP A 68 2.38 -2.97 16.54
N PHE A 69 2.38 -4.04 15.73
CA PHE A 69 3.49 -4.98 15.64
C PHE A 69 4.67 -4.41 14.84
N HIS A 70 5.40 -3.49 15.48
CA HIS A 70 6.47 -2.69 14.89
C HIS A 70 7.55 -3.47 14.13
N ARG A 71 7.80 -4.76 14.48
CA ARG A 71 8.75 -5.62 13.76
C ARG A 71 8.23 -5.97 12.36
N ALA A 72 6.97 -6.34 12.23
CA ALA A 72 6.34 -6.64 10.94
C ALA A 72 6.25 -5.39 10.06
N ILE A 73 5.89 -4.25 10.66
CA ILE A 73 5.87 -2.94 9.99
C ILE A 73 7.25 -2.59 9.45
N TYR A 74 8.31 -2.70 10.27
CA TYR A 74 9.67 -2.42 9.83
C TYR A 74 10.17 -3.39 8.75
N ASN A 75 9.87 -4.68 8.88
CA ASN A 75 10.26 -5.69 7.92
C ASN A 75 9.54 -5.47 6.57
N LEU A 76 8.27 -5.09 6.59
CA LEU A 76 7.53 -4.69 5.39
C LEU A 76 8.17 -3.48 4.70
N GLY A 77 8.53 -2.45 5.48
CA GLY A 77 9.27 -1.31 4.93
C GLY A 77 10.60 -1.71 4.29
N THR A 78 11.33 -2.63 4.91
CA THR A 78 12.63 -3.11 4.40
C THR A 78 12.48 -3.93 3.12
N VAL A 79 11.50 -4.85 3.05
CA VAL A 79 11.28 -5.66 1.84
C VAL A 79 10.78 -4.81 0.67
N LEU A 80 9.96 -3.78 0.93
CA LEU A 80 9.52 -2.83 -0.10
C LEU A 80 10.68 -1.98 -0.63
N TYR A 81 11.64 -1.59 0.22
CA TYR A 81 12.87 -0.93 -0.22
C TYR A 81 13.68 -1.83 -1.16
N GLY A 82 13.87 -3.10 -0.76
CA GLY A 82 14.59 -4.08 -1.59
C GLY A 82 13.90 -4.30 -2.94
N LEU A 83 12.56 -4.35 -2.95
CA LEU A 83 11.78 -4.45 -4.18
C LEU A 83 11.91 -3.19 -5.06
N ALA A 84 11.99 -2.00 -4.47
CA ALA A 84 12.23 -0.75 -5.19
C ALA A 84 13.60 -0.77 -5.89
N GLU A 85 14.65 -1.21 -5.19
CA GLU A 85 16.01 -1.35 -5.73
C GLU A 85 16.05 -2.31 -6.92
N ASP A 86 15.43 -3.48 -6.77
CA ASP A 86 15.37 -4.48 -7.84
C ASP A 86 14.59 -3.97 -9.05
N THR A 87 13.47 -3.28 -8.81
CA THR A 87 12.62 -2.71 -9.87
C THR A 87 13.35 -1.60 -10.61
N SER A 88 14.06 -0.72 -9.90
CA SER A 88 14.87 0.34 -10.50
C SER A 88 16.01 -0.19 -11.37
N ARG A 89 16.57 -1.37 -11.05
CA ARG A 89 17.63 -2.02 -11.85
C ARG A 89 17.07 -2.78 -13.05
N SER A 90 15.87 -3.33 -12.93
CA SER A 90 15.28 -4.22 -13.94
C SER A 90 14.37 -3.50 -14.95
N GLY A 91 13.98 -2.24 -14.69
CA GLY A 91 13.12 -1.45 -15.58
C GLY A 91 11.68 -1.98 -15.70
N GLY A 92 11.20 -2.72 -14.69
CA GLY A 92 9.89 -3.37 -14.70
C GLY A 92 8.71 -2.38 -14.64
N ALA A 93 7.57 -2.79 -15.21
CA ALA A 93 6.46 -1.90 -15.59
C ALA A 93 5.29 -1.78 -14.58
N ASP A 94 5.21 -2.65 -13.56
CA ASP A 94 3.95 -2.80 -12.80
C ASP A 94 3.81 -1.83 -11.62
N ASN A 95 4.92 -1.33 -11.06
CA ASN A 95 4.97 -0.26 -10.06
C ASN A 95 6.14 0.67 -10.31
N SER A 96 5.94 1.97 -10.14
CA SER A 96 7.05 2.92 -10.09
C SER A 96 7.96 2.58 -8.91
N PRO A 97 9.29 2.46 -9.10
CA PRO A 97 10.24 2.36 -8.00
C PRO A 97 10.04 3.47 -6.95
N SER A 98 9.64 4.67 -7.38
CA SER A 98 9.33 5.79 -6.49
C SER A 98 8.18 5.50 -5.53
N ASP A 99 7.14 4.79 -5.98
CA ASP A 99 6.00 4.43 -5.13
C ASP A 99 6.39 3.40 -4.07
N LEU A 100 7.25 2.45 -4.45
CA LEU A 100 7.79 1.45 -3.52
C LEU A 100 8.72 2.09 -2.47
N TYR A 101 9.58 3.02 -2.88
CA TYR A 101 10.40 3.81 -1.95
C TYR A 101 9.52 4.64 -1.01
N SER A 102 8.46 5.26 -1.53
CA SER A 102 7.53 6.05 -0.70
C SER A 102 6.82 5.18 0.33
N GLN A 103 6.29 4.02 -0.08
CA GLN A 103 5.66 3.06 0.83
C GLN A 103 6.65 2.54 1.88
N SER A 104 7.86 2.19 1.46
CA SER A 104 8.94 1.79 2.38
C SER A 104 9.20 2.87 3.44
N ALA A 105 9.31 4.13 3.02
CA ALA A 105 9.58 5.24 3.92
C ALA A 105 8.49 5.44 4.96
N ILE A 106 7.22 5.31 4.58
CA ILE A 106 6.07 5.41 5.48
C ILE A 106 6.12 4.29 6.52
N TYR A 107 6.31 3.03 6.10
CA TYR A 107 6.41 1.90 7.03
C TYR A 107 7.59 2.03 8.00
N VAL A 108 8.76 2.49 7.53
CA VAL A 108 9.92 2.75 8.39
C VAL A 108 9.63 3.88 9.38
N ALA A 109 8.96 4.95 8.94
CA ALA A 109 8.54 6.05 9.82
C ALA A 109 7.52 5.58 10.88
N ALA A 110 6.55 4.76 10.50
CA ALA A 110 5.57 4.16 11.42
C ALA A 110 6.24 3.27 12.47
N ALA A 111 7.17 2.40 12.05
CA ALA A 111 7.93 1.57 12.98
C ALA A 111 8.77 2.42 13.96
N HIS A 112 9.38 3.51 13.48
CA HIS A 112 10.10 4.45 14.32
C HIS A 112 9.17 5.16 15.32
N ALA A 113 7.98 5.58 14.91
CA ALA A 113 6.99 6.22 15.78
C ALA A 113 6.55 5.29 16.93
N LEU A 114 6.35 4.00 16.64
CA LEU A 114 6.00 2.99 17.66
C LEU A 114 7.17 2.68 18.62
N LYS A 115 8.42 2.73 18.14
CA LYS A 115 9.64 2.43 18.93
C LYS A 115 10.77 3.44 18.65
N PRO A 116 10.70 4.68 19.16
CA PRO A 116 11.66 5.75 18.82
C PRO A 116 13.08 5.53 19.36
N ASN A 117 13.21 4.67 20.38
CA ASN A 117 14.48 4.32 21.01
C ASN A 117 15.24 3.21 20.27
N TYR A 118 14.65 2.58 19.25
CA TYR A 118 15.33 1.55 18.47
C TYR A 118 16.27 2.23 17.46
N SER A 119 17.57 2.12 17.70
CA SER A 119 18.62 2.76 16.88
C SER A 119 18.54 2.33 15.40
N VAL A 120 18.22 1.07 15.14
CA VAL A 120 18.05 0.52 13.79
C VAL A 120 16.96 1.28 13.03
N TYR A 121 15.81 1.55 13.65
CA TYR A 121 14.70 2.27 13.01
C TYR A 121 15.05 3.73 12.76
N ARG A 122 15.76 4.37 13.70
CA ARG A 122 16.25 5.74 13.54
C ARG A 122 17.21 5.85 12.35
N SER A 123 18.13 4.90 12.19
CA SER A 123 19.08 4.87 11.09
C SER A 123 18.38 4.62 9.75
N ALA A 124 17.45 3.66 9.69
CA ALA A 124 16.65 3.40 8.50
C ALA A 124 15.81 4.62 8.11
N LEU A 125 15.15 5.27 9.07
CA LEU A 125 14.37 6.49 8.81
C LEU A 125 15.24 7.59 8.20
N ARG A 126 16.48 7.77 8.67
CA ARG A 126 17.40 8.74 8.08
C ARG A 126 17.69 8.46 6.61
N LEU A 127 17.79 7.19 6.22
CA LEU A 127 18.04 6.77 4.84
C LEU A 127 16.84 7.09 3.93
N VAL A 128 15.63 6.77 4.39
CA VAL A 128 14.42 6.86 3.57
C VAL A 128 13.65 8.17 3.73
N ARG A 129 14.14 9.11 4.56
CA ARG A 129 13.41 10.34 4.90
C ARG A 129 13.02 11.19 3.69
N SER A 130 13.91 11.29 2.71
CA SER A 130 13.68 12.06 1.48
C SER A 130 12.69 11.39 0.52
N MET A 131 12.32 10.13 0.78
CA MET A 131 11.35 9.37 0.00
C MET A 131 9.94 9.48 0.57
N LEU A 132 9.75 10.12 1.73
CA LEU A 132 8.41 10.36 2.29
C LEU A 132 7.64 11.34 1.39
N PRO A 133 6.38 11.04 1.03
CA PRO A 133 5.56 11.91 0.18
C PRO A 133 4.98 13.13 0.91
N LEU A 134 5.80 13.84 1.70
CA LEU A 134 5.38 14.96 2.53
C LEU A 134 4.77 16.12 1.70
N PRO A 135 3.69 16.77 2.18
CA PRO A 135 3.02 16.59 3.48
C PRO A 135 1.99 15.44 3.49
N TYR A 136 1.87 14.69 2.40
CA TYR A 136 0.87 13.66 2.20
C TYR A 136 1.36 12.28 2.66
N LEU A 137 0.41 11.37 2.89
CA LEU A 137 0.68 9.96 3.12
C LEU A 137 0.77 9.21 1.79
N LYS A 138 -0.10 9.53 0.82
CA LYS A 138 -0.05 8.93 -0.50
C LYS A 138 -0.62 9.88 -1.54
N VAL A 139 -0.02 9.85 -2.73
CA VAL A 139 -0.56 10.46 -3.94
C VAL A 139 -0.61 9.38 -5.00
N GLY A 140 -1.68 9.34 -5.80
CA GLY A 140 -1.81 8.38 -6.87
C GLY A 140 -3.07 8.60 -7.68
N TYR A 141 -3.33 7.74 -8.65
CA TYR A 141 -4.54 7.81 -9.46
C TYR A 141 -5.52 6.72 -9.05
N LEU A 142 -6.79 7.09 -9.02
CA LEU A 142 -7.93 6.19 -8.88
C LEU A 142 -8.99 6.59 -9.89
N THR A 143 -9.73 5.59 -10.36
CA THR A 143 -10.92 5.78 -11.19
C THR A 143 -12.12 5.81 -10.26
N ALA A 144 -12.95 6.84 -10.40
CA ALA A 144 -14.04 7.10 -9.48
C ALA A 144 -15.29 7.59 -10.23
N PRO A 145 -16.50 7.36 -9.70
CA PRO A 145 -17.73 7.91 -10.27
C PRO A 145 -17.79 9.44 -10.10
N PRO A 146 -18.71 10.13 -10.77
CA PRO A 146 -19.07 11.50 -10.41
C PRO A 146 -19.49 11.57 -8.94
N ALA A 147 -19.03 12.59 -8.20
CA ALA A 147 -19.26 12.67 -6.75
C ALA A 147 -20.74 12.72 -6.34
N ASP A 148 -21.62 13.19 -7.23
CA ASP A 148 -23.06 13.27 -6.99
C ASP A 148 -23.83 12.01 -7.42
N ASP A 149 -23.18 11.07 -8.10
CA ASP A 149 -23.82 9.85 -8.63
C ASP A 149 -22.89 8.64 -8.47
N PRO A 150 -22.85 8.01 -7.27
CA PRO A 150 -21.97 6.87 -7.00
C PRO A 150 -22.32 5.61 -7.81
N ILE A 151 -23.51 5.56 -8.44
CA ILE A 151 -24.00 4.41 -9.22
C ILE A 151 -23.98 4.75 -10.73
N ALA A 152 -23.23 5.79 -11.11
CA ALA A 152 -23.11 6.22 -12.49
C ALA A 152 -22.61 5.08 -13.40
N PRO A 153 -23.10 5.00 -14.67
CA PRO A 153 -22.56 4.08 -15.65
C PRO A 153 -21.05 4.22 -15.83
N HIS A 154 -20.34 3.11 -16.10
CA HIS A 154 -18.86 3.08 -16.18
C HIS A 154 -18.25 4.13 -17.10
N LYS A 155 -18.94 4.52 -18.18
CA LYS A 155 -18.50 5.56 -19.12
C LYS A 155 -18.31 6.95 -18.49
N LEU A 156 -18.91 7.18 -17.32
CA LEU A 156 -18.82 8.43 -16.57
C LEU A 156 -17.80 8.37 -15.43
N TRP A 157 -17.19 7.22 -15.19
CA TRP A 157 -16.12 7.11 -14.21
C TRP A 157 -14.84 7.70 -14.80
N GLU A 158 -14.21 8.59 -14.05
CA GLU A 158 -13.05 9.35 -14.50
C GLU A 158 -11.82 8.95 -13.70
N ARG A 159 -10.71 8.68 -14.39
CA ARG A 159 -9.40 8.53 -13.75
C ARG A 159 -8.93 9.90 -13.29
N SER A 160 -8.80 10.06 -11.98
CA SER A 160 -8.39 11.31 -11.34
C SER A 160 -7.26 11.07 -10.35
N GLN A 161 -6.50 12.12 -10.05
CA GLN A 161 -5.50 12.04 -8.99
C GLN A 161 -6.20 12.16 -7.63
N PHE A 162 -5.73 11.40 -6.66
CA PHE A 162 -6.16 11.43 -5.27
C PHE A 162 -4.95 11.69 -4.37
N ILE A 163 -5.20 12.41 -3.29
CA ILE A 163 -4.23 12.71 -2.24
C ILE A 163 -4.83 12.21 -0.92
N LEU A 164 -4.04 11.44 -0.17
CA LEU A 164 -4.33 11.05 1.19
C LEU A 164 -3.38 11.79 2.12
N ASN A 165 -3.93 12.50 3.10
CA ASN A 165 -3.20 13.06 4.23
C ASN A 165 -3.72 12.46 5.55
N HIS A 166 -3.42 13.09 6.69
CA HIS A 166 -3.83 12.59 8.01
C HIS A 166 -5.30 12.92 8.36
N GLU A 167 -5.98 13.74 7.56
CA GLU A 167 -7.35 14.20 7.78
C GLU A 167 -8.33 13.62 6.74
N GLU A 168 -7.93 13.54 5.47
CA GLU A 168 -8.82 13.18 4.37
C GLU A 168 -8.11 12.48 3.19
N LEU A 169 -8.89 11.65 2.49
CA LEU A 169 -8.66 11.22 1.12
C LEU A 169 -9.48 12.11 0.19
N GLN A 170 -8.81 12.85 -0.70
CA GLN A 170 -9.45 13.84 -1.56
C GLN A 170 -9.05 13.67 -3.03
N GLN A 171 -10.04 13.76 -3.93
CA GLN A 171 -9.83 13.88 -5.37
C GLN A 171 -9.29 15.28 -5.72
N VAL A 172 -8.19 15.34 -6.45
CA VAL A 172 -7.51 16.59 -6.82
C VAL A 172 -8.27 17.29 -7.94
N ASN A 173 -8.44 18.61 -7.78
CA ASN A 173 -8.98 19.46 -8.84
C ASN A 173 -7.87 19.90 -9.81
N THR A 174 -7.92 19.44 -11.05
CA THR A 174 -6.99 19.85 -12.12
C THR A 174 -7.17 21.31 -12.57
N SER A 175 -8.21 22.03 -12.11
CA SER A 175 -8.43 23.43 -12.49
C SER A 175 -7.69 24.46 -11.63
N GLU A 176 -7.10 24.07 -10.49
CA GLU A 176 -6.40 25.01 -9.59
C GLU A 176 -4.91 25.21 -9.93
N SER A 177 -4.34 24.43 -10.86
CA SER A 177 -2.95 24.57 -11.31
C SER A 177 -2.75 25.44 -12.57
N ALA A 178 -3.82 26.09 -13.08
CA ALA A 178 -3.73 27.00 -14.22
C ALA A 178 -3.97 28.45 -13.77
N PRO A 179 -3.17 29.43 -14.23
CA PRO A 179 -3.44 30.84 -13.93
C PRO A 179 -4.80 31.22 -14.51
N ALA A 180 -5.68 31.72 -13.64
CA ALA A 180 -7.06 32.05 -13.93
C ALA A 180 -7.19 32.91 -15.20
N LYS A 181 -7.79 32.35 -16.24
CA LYS A 181 -8.44 33.14 -17.29
C LYS A 181 -9.93 33.10 -17.01
N SER A 182 -10.41 34.23 -16.50
CA SER A 182 -11.82 34.52 -16.30
C SER A 182 -12.60 34.31 -17.60
N ASN A 183 -13.57 33.42 -17.59
CA ASN A 183 -14.76 33.56 -18.43
C ASN A 183 -15.96 33.01 -17.68
N GLY A 184 -16.92 33.90 -17.42
CA GLY A 184 -18.15 33.61 -16.72
C GLY A 184 -19.05 32.70 -17.55
N LEU A 185 -19.16 31.46 -17.10
CA LEU A 185 -20.31 30.59 -17.29
C LEU A 185 -20.62 30.04 -15.90
N VAL A 186 -21.89 29.84 -15.58
CA VAL A 186 -22.32 29.23 -14.30
C VAL A 186 -21.83 27.77 -14.31
N GLU A 187 -20.58 27.56 -13.92
CA GLU A 187 -20.02 26.25 -13.66
C GLU A 187 -20.82 25.68 -12.48
N LYS A 188 -21.63 24.65 -12.75
CA LYS A 188 -22.06 23.75 -11.68
C LYS A 188 -20.79 23.37 -10.94
N THR A 189 -20.70 23.74 -9.65
CA THR A 189 -19.55 23.45 -8.81
C THR A 189 -19.30 21.95 -8.90
N LYS A 190 -18.27 21.52 -9.64
CA LYS A 190 -17.94 20.10 -9.80
C LYS A 190 -17.62 19.60 -8.40
N ARG A 191 -18.48 18.74 -7.86
CA ARG A 191 -18.23 18.13 -6.56
C ARG A 191 -17.16 17.05 -6.73
N PHE A 192 -16.28 16.97 -5.76
CA PHE A 192 -15.16 16.05 -5.73
C PHE A 192 -15.39 15.02 -4.64
N ILE A 193 -14.88 13.81 -4.86
CA ILE A 193 -14.93 12.78 -3.82
C ILE A 193 -13.95 13.18 -2.73
N LYS A 194 -14.48 13.26 -1.52
CA LYS A 194 -13.74 13.49 -0.28
C LYS A 194 -14.23 12.51 0.76
N VAL A 195 -13.29 11.86 1.44
CA VAL A 195 -13.56 10.95 2.55
C VAL A 195 -12.68 11.37 3.72
N ASP A 196 -13.29 11.81 4.81
CA ASP A 196 -12.57 12.14 6.03
C ASP A 196 -12.05 10.83 6.68
N VAL A 197 -10.77 10.80 7.04
CA VAL A 197 -10.10 9.63 7.62
C VAL A 197 -10.79 9.20 8.93
N ALA A 198 -11.31 10.16 9.69
CA ALA A 198 -12.06 9.91 10.91
C ALA A 198 -13.38 9.14 10.68
N ASP A 199 -13.95 9.23 9.47
CA ASP A 199 -15.19 8.53 9.11
C ASP A 199 -14.94 7.13 8.53
N ILE A 200 -13.69 6.75 8.26
CA ILE A 200 -13.34 5.45 7.69
C ILE A 200 -13.51 4.36 8.77
N VAL A 201 -14.46 3.45 8.55
CA VAL A 201 -14.72 2.29 9.41
C VAL A 201 -13.85 1.11 8.99
N SER A 202 -13.70 0.88 7.68
CA SER A 202 -12.87 -0.20 7.14
C SER A 202 -12.54 0.04 5.68
N VAL A 203 -11.45 -0.59 5.22
CA VAL A 203 -11.06 -0.58 3.82
C VAL A 203 -10.71 -1.99 3.33
N SER A 204 -11.23 -2.38 2.18
CA SER A 204 -11.03 -3.71 1.60
C SER A 204 -10.92 -3.67 0.08
N THR A 205 -10.38 -4.75 -0.49
CA THR A 205 -10.57 -5.03 -1.91
C THR A 205 -12.05 -5.23 -2.20
N CYS A 206 -12.49 -4.88 -3.40
CA CYS A 206 -13.86 -5.03 -3.86
C CYS A 206 -13.90 -5.86 -5.15
N SER A 207 -14.62 -6.97 -5.12
CA SER A 207 -14.86 -7.84 -6.28
C SER A 207 -16.28 -7.69 -6.82
N ASP A 208 -16.90 -6.54 -6.59
CA ASP A 208 -18.22 -6.22 -7.12
C ASP A 208 -18.16 -6.10 -8.64
N LEU A 209 -18.88 -7.00 -9.32
CA LEU A 209 -18.95 -7.08 -10.78
C LEU A 209 -19.63 -5.86 -11.43
N THR A 210 -20.25 -5.00 -10.63
CA THR A 210 -20.83 -3.74 -11.07
C THR A 210 -19.80 -2.61 -11.13
N LEU A 211 -18.56 -2.81 -10.66
CA LEU A 211 -17.48 -1.82 -10.81
C LEU A 211 -16.86 -1.87 -12.21
N PRO A 212 -16.26 -0.77 -12.69
CA PRO A 212 -15.45 -0.79 -13.89
C PRO A 212 -14.29 -1.80 -13.80
N PRO A 213 -13.76 -2.28 -14.94
CA PRO A 213 -12.59 -3.16 -14.95
C PRO A 213 -11.40 -2.55 -14.20
N GLY A 214 -10.79 -3.34 -13.31
CA GLY A 214 -9.63 -2.94 -12.53
C GLY A 214 -9.63 -3.54 -11.14
N ALA A 215 -8.74 -3.05 -10.27
CA ALA A 215 -8.64 -3.50 -8.90
C ALA A 215 -9.55 -2.65 -8.00
N GLY A 216 -10.73 -3.19 -7.68
CA GLY A 216 -11.74 -2.48 -6.89
C GLY A 216 -11.34 -2.25 -5.44
N LEU A 217 -11.66 -1.06 -4.94
CA LEU A 217 -11.46 -0.59 -3.57
C LEU A 217 -12.83 -0.22 -2.98
N CYS A 218 -13.13 -0.73 -1.79
CA CYS A 218 -14.29 -0.31 -1.01
C CYS A 218 -13.79 0.34 0.28
N ILE A 219 -14.18 1.60 0.51
CA ILE A 219 -13.96 2.33 1.75
C ILE A 219 -15.32 2.45 2.43
N ASN A 220 -15.55 1.68 3.48
CA ASN A 220 -16.76 1.80 4.27
C ASN A 220 -16.61 2.98 5.23
N THR A 221 -17.51 3.95 5.14
CA THR A 221 -17.55 5.11 6.03
C THR A 221 -18.78 5.08 6.94
N THR A 222 -18.81 5.94 7.95
CA THR A 222 -20.01 6.24 8.77
C THR A 222 -21.20 6.72 7.94
N HIS A 223 -20.96 7.27 6.74
CA HIS A 223 -21.96 7.80 5.83
C HIS A 223 -22.33 6.84 4.68
N GLY A 224 -21.70 5.67 4.61
CA GLY A 224 -21.91 4.66 3.56
C GLY A 224 -20.62 4.29 2.81
N PRO A 225 -20.68 3.29 1.92
CA PRO A 225 -19.52 2.83 1.18
C PRO A 225 -19.14 3.79 0.04
N VAL A 226 -17.85 4.01 -0.14
CA VAL A 226 -17.26 4.69 -1.30
C VAL A 226 -16.47 3.68 -2.11
N PHE A 227 -16.78 3.58 -3.40
CA PHE A 227 -16.14 2.66 -4.32
C PHE A 227 -15.20 3.40 -5.27
N LEU A 228 -13.97 2.90 -5.37
CA LEU A 228 -12.91 3.42 -6.23
C LEU A 228 -12.26 2.25 -6.96
N VAL A 229 -11.58 2.50 -8.08
CA VAL A 229 -10.88 1.47 -8.84
C VAL A 229 -9.43 1.89 -9.07
N ALA A 230 -8.48 1.06 -8.63
CA ALA A 230 -7.07 1.24 -8.94
C ALA A 230 -6.72 0.58 -10.28
N GLU A 231 -5.67 1.09 -10.91
CA GLU A 231 -5.19 0.62 -12.22
C GLU A 231 -4.56 -0.77 -12.20
N SER A 232 -4.04 -1.20 -11.04
CA SER A 232 -3.49 -2.53 -10.81
C SER A 232 -3.75 -3.00 -9.38
N TRP A 233 -3.64 -4.32 -9.15
CA TRP A 233 -3.74 -4.89 -7.80
C TRP A 233 -2.61 -4.40 -6.90
N GLU A 234 -1.43 -4.17 -7.46
CA GLU A 234 -0.30 -3.59 -6.76
C GLU A 234 -0.53 -2.12 -6.34
N SER A 235 -1.16 -1.32 -7.21
CA SER A 235 -1.55 0.06 -6.87
C SER A 235 -2.63 0.07 -5.78
N LEU A 236 -3.60 -0.86 -5.87
CA LEU A 236 -4.62 -1.06 -4.84
C LEU A 236 -4.01 -1.39 -3.48
N ASP A 237 -3.06 -2.32 -3.44
CA ASP A 237 -2.33 -2.69 -2.23
C ASP A 237 -1.66 -1.47 -1.57
N GLY A 238 -1.05 -0.59 -2.37
CA GLY A 238 -0.47 0.65 -1.87
C GLY A 238 -1.50 1.63 -1.29
N TRP A 239 -2.72 1.66 -1.84
CA TRP A 239 -3.83 2.45 -1.29
C TRP A 239 -4.37 1.86 0.01
N LEU A 240 -4.55 0.53 0.07
CA LEU A 240 -4.98 -0.17 1.27
C LEU A 240 -4.00 0.02 2.42
N ASP A 241 -2.71 -0.08 2.13
CA ASP A 241 -1.65 0.13 3.11
C ASP A 241 -1.67 1.57 3.64
N ALA A 242 -1.76 2.56 2.75
CA ALA A 242 -1.75 3.96 3.15
C ALA A 242 -2.99 4.38 3.97
N ILE A 243 -4.17 3.83 3.68
CA ILE A 243 -5.42 4.12 4.42
C ILE A 243 -5.44 3.43 5.79
N ARG A 244 -4.73 2.30 5.97
CA ARG A 244 -4.72 1.53 7.21
C ARG A 244 -3.65 1.97 8.22
N LEU A 245 -2.63 2.66 7.76
CA LEU A 245 -1.51 3.18 8.57
C LEU A 245 -1.91 4.45 9.33
#